data_AF-A0A1I4LQV5-F1
#
_entry.id   AF-A0A1I4LQV5-F1
#
_cell.length_a   1.000
_cell.length_b   1.000
_cell.length_c   1.000
_cell.angle_alpha   90.00
_cell.angle_beta   90.00
_cell.angle_gamma   90.00
#
_symmetry.space_group_name_H-M   'P 1'
#
loop_
_entity.id
_entity.type
_entity.pdbx_description
1 polymer ?
#
loop_
_entity_poly.entity_id
_entity_poly.type
_entity_poly.pdbx_seq_one_letter_code
_entity_poly.pdbx_strand_id
1 'polypeptide(L)' 'MMATLSAYPSQVHADATALLVYQGQPNRTVNWNLVGSGSVTPLSNCTDETGKAGALYQPGTAGGTVKVEVTAGA' A
#
# COMPACT_ATOMS: atom_id res chain seq x y z
N MET A 1 3.36 -16.32 -10.79
CA MET A 1 3.61 -14.88 -10.56
C MET A 1 3.79 -14.67 -9.07
N MET A 2 4.90 -14.08 -8.62
CA MET A 2 5.06 -13.68 -7.22
C MET A 2 4.54 -12.26 -7.04
N ALA A 3 3.76 -12.02 -5.99
CA ALA A 3 3.25 -10.69 -5.68
C ALA A 3 4.34 -9.86 -4.99
N THR A 4 4.37 -8.56 -5.25
CA THR A 4 5.30 -7.62 -4.62
C THR A 4 4.57 -6.40 -4.07
N LEU A 5 5.06 -5.87 -2.96
CA LEU A 5 4.59 -4.64 -2.36
C LEU A 5 5.79 -3.71 -2.14
N SER A 6 5.72 -2.51 -2.71
CA SER A 6 6.79 -1.51 -2.62
C SER A 6 6.24 -0.17 -2.14
N ALA A 7 7.08 0.62 -1.46
CA ALA A 7 6.76 1.96 -1.00
C ALA A 7 7.73 2.98 -1.60
N TYR A 8 7.21 4.14 -2.03
CA TYR A 8 7.95 5.21 -2.68
C TYR A 8 7.57 6.57 -2.07
N PRO A 9 8.45 7.21 -1.27
CA PRO A 9 9.69 6.66 -0.71
C PRO A 9 9.42 5.63 0.40
N SER A 10 10.41 4.80 0.75
CA SER A 10 10.32 3.84 1.86
C SER A 10 10.56 4.49 3.24
N GLN A 11 11.22 5.64 3.27
CA GLN A 11 11.34 6.50 4.43
C GLN A 11 10.63 7.82 4.12
N VAL A 12 9.68 8.18 4.97
CA VAL A 12 8.79 9.33 4.76
C VAL A 12 8.80 10.19 6.01
N HIS A 13 8.81 11.51 5.83
CA HIS A 13 8.69 12.45 6.94
C HIS A 13 7.24 12.46 7.46
N ALA A 14 7.03 12.84 8.72
CA ALA A 14 5.73 12.66 9.39
C ALA A 14 4.58 13.49 8.76
N ASP A 15 4.90 14.54 8.01
CA ASP A 15 3.95 15.42 7.32
C ASP A 15 3.87 15.16 5.80
N ALA A 16 4.55 14.12 5.30
CA ALA A 16 4.61 13.77 3.89
C ALA A 16 3.79 12.51 3.58
N THR A 17 3.63 12.21 2.29
CA THR A 17 2.88 11.03 1.82
C THR A 17 3.81 10.11 1.05
N ALA A 18 3.63 8.80 1.20
CA ALA A 18 4.30 7.79 0.39
C ALA A 18 3.29 7.04 -0.51
N LEU A 19 3.71 6.72 -1.73
CA LEU A 19 2.95 5.86 -2.63
C LEU A 19 3.29 4.40 -2.34
N LEU A 20 2.26 3.60 -2.08
CA LEU A 20 2.34 2.15 -2.00
C LEU A 20 1.89 1.55 -3.32
N VAL A 21 2.66 0.59 -3.83
CA VAL A 21 2.37 -0.11 -5.10
C VAL A 21 2.38 -1.60 -4.85
N TYR A 22 1.20 -2.20 -5.02
CA TYR A 22 1.03 -3.65 -5.07
C TYR A 22 1.06 -4.13 -6.52
N GLN A 23 1.81 -5.18 -6.79
CA GLN A 23 1.84 -5.89 -8.07
C GLN A 23 1.47 -7.36 -7.82
N GLY A 24 0.41 -7.83 -8.46
CA GLY A 24 -0.12 -9.18 -8.34
C GLY A 24 -0.86 -9.60 -9.60
N GLN A 25 -1.81 -10.53 -9.48
CA GLN A 25 -2.63 -10.93 -10.62
C GLN A 25 -3.57 -9.79 -11.05
N PRO A 26 -3.87 -9.64 -12.35
CA PRO A 26 -4.86 -8.69 -12.85
C PRO A 26 -6.27 -8.91 -12.28
N ASN A 27 -7.05 -7.82 -12.23
CA ASN A 27 -8.47 -7.83 -11.91
C ASN A 27 -8.84 -8.50 -10.57
N ARG A 28 -7.99 -8.39 -9.55
CA ARG A 28 -8.24 -8.86 -8.18
C ARG A 28 -8.65 -7.73 -7.27
N THR A 29 -9.60 -7.97 -6.37
CA THR A 29 -9.87 -7.05 -5.27
C THR A 29 -8.67 -7.01 -4.32
N VAL A 30 -8.34 -5.82 -3.83
CA VAL A 30 -7.19 -5.56 -2.96
C VAL A 30 -7.67 -4.96 -1.65
N ASN A 31 -7.32 -5.62 -0.55
CA ASN A 31 -7.53 -5.09 0.79
C ASN A 31 -6.19 -4.67 1.41
N TRP A 32 -6.13 -3.43 1.88
CA TRP A 32 -4.95 -2.83 2.51
C TRP A 32 -5.12 -2.83 4.02
N ASN A 33 -4.13 -3.32 4.76
CA ASN A 33 -4.11 -3.28 6.22
C ASN A 33 -2.85 -2.57 6.71
N LEU A 34 -3.02 -1.58 7.58
CA LEU A 34 -1.92 -0.88 8.25
C LEU A 34 -1.80 -1.38 9.68
N VAL A 35 -0.61 -1.85 10.05
CA VAL A 35 -0.25 -2.16 11.42
C VAL A 35 0.75 -1.11 11.90
N GLY A 36 0.26 -0.18 12.71
CA GLY A 36 1.01 0.97 13.20
C GLY A 36 0.20 2.26 13.17
N SER A 37 0.87 3.40 13.33
CA SER A 37 0.24 4.73 13.29
C SER A 37 0.11 5.29 11.88
N GLY A 38 -0.92 6.09 11.63
CA GLY A 38 -1.16 6.76 10.35
C GLY A 38 -2.37 6.20 9.64
N SER A 39 -2.44 6.38 8.32
CA SER A 39 -3.52 5.87 7.49
C SER A 39 -3.01 5.38 6.14
N VAL A 40 -3.71 4.39 5.59
CA VAL A 40 -3.54 3.93 4.21
C VAL A 40 -4.86 4.15 3.48
N THR A 41 -4.81 4.93 2.40
CA THR A 41 -5.96 5.26 1.57
C THR A 41 -5.80 4.60 0.20
N PRO A 42 -6.63 3.61 -0.16
CA PRO A 42 -6.58 3.00 -1.48
C PRO A 42 -6.86 4.03 -2.58
N LEU A 43 -6.05 4.01 -3.65
CA LEU A 43 -6.34 4.74 -4.89
C LEU A 43 -7.26 3.93 -5.81
N SER A 44 -7.21 2.60 -5.67
CA SER A 44 -8.11 1.64 -6.30
C SER A 44 -8.35 0.48 -5.35
N ASN A 45 -9.56 -0.08 -5.39
CA ASN A 45 -9.92 -1.27 -4.64
C ASN A 45 -9.62 -2.57 -5.40
N CYS A 46 -9.18 -2.48 -6.66
CA CYS A 46 -8.80 -3.63 -7.47
C CYS A 46 -7.48 -3.36 -8.22
N THR A 47 -6.75 -4.44 -8.53
CA THR A 47 -5.64 -4.36 -9.46
C THR A 47 -6.15 -4.11 -10.89
N ASP A 48 -5.42 -3.31 -11.65
CA ASP A 48 -5.68 -3.09 -13.07
C ASP A 48 -5.43 -4.33 -13.95
N GLU A 49 -5.59 -4.18 -15.26
CA GLU A 49 -5.35 -5.22 -16.27
C GLU A 49 -3.90 -5.74 -16.28
N THR A 50 -2.96 -4.97 -15.73
CA THR A 50 -1.55 -5.36 -15.58
C THR A 50 -1.24 -5.91 -14.18
N GLY A 51 -2.22 -5.99 -13.29
CA GLY A 51 -2.05 -6.51 -11.94
C GLY A 51 -1.59 -5.48 -10.91
N LYS A 52 -1.73 -4.18 -11.16
CA LYS A 52 -1.28 -3.13 -10.23
C LYS A 52 -2.41 -2.48 -9.45
N ALA A 53 -2.18 -2.26 -8.16
CA ALA A 53 -3.02 -1.40 -7.33
C ALA A 53 -2.15 -0.43 -6.51
N GLY A 54 -2.65 0.79 -6.33
CA GLY A 54 -1.98 1.84 -5.57
C GLY A 54 -2.73 2.21 -4.29
N ALA A 55 -1.99 2.65 -3.29
CA ALA A 55 -2.54 3.32 -2.11
C ALA A 55 -1.59 4.43 -1.62
N LEU A 56 -2.13 5.40 -0.90
CA LEU A 56 -1.35 6.45 -0.26
C LEU A 56 -1.18 6.12 1.22
N TYR A 57 0.05 6.15 1.72
CA TYR A 57 0.34 6.10 3.14
C TYR A 57 0.64 7.50 3.66
N GLN A 58 -0.05 7.89 4.72
CA GLN A 58 0.19 9.14 5.44
C GLN A 58 0.57 8.81 6.88
N PRO A 59 1.78 9.21 7.34
CA PRO A 59 2.24 8.90 8.70
C PRO A 59 1.36 9.53 9.78
N GLY A 60 1.29 8.85 10.92
CA GLY A 60 0.72 9.38 12.14
C GLY A 60 1.82 9.91 13.06
N THR A 61 2.29 9.06 13.98
CA THR A 61 3.35 9.42 14.92
C THR A 61 4.72 9.21 14.29
N ALA A 62 5.60 10.22 14.41
CA ALA A 62 6.97 10.14 13.92
C ALA A 62 7.84 9.15 14.73
N GLY A 63 8.92 8.65 14.11
CA GLY A 63 9.96 7.88 14.80
C GLY A 63 9.74 6.37 14.89
N GLY A 64 8.71 5.84 14.21
CA GLY A 64 8.41 4.41 14.18
C GLY A 64 8.53 3.78 12.79
N THR A 65 8.64 2.46 12.76
CA THR A 65 8.41 1.65 11.55
C THR A 65 6.98 1.12 11.58
N VAL A 66 6.29 1.19 10.45
CA VAL A 66 4.96 0.61 10.27
C VAL A 66 5.04 -0.61 9.34
N LYS A 67 4.07 -1.51 9.46
CA LYS A 67 3.90 -2.63 8.52
C LYS A 67 2.64 -2.40 7.72
N VAL A 68 2.74 -2.53 6.39
CA VAL A 68 1.58 -2.57 5.51
C VAL A 68 1.45 -3.98 4.95
N GLU A 69 0.25 -4.53 5.03
CA GLU A 69 -0.10 -5.84 4.52
C GLU A 69 -1.15 -5.67 3.42
N VAL A 70 -1.05 -6.50 2.39
CA VAL A 70 -1.98 -6.49 1.27
C VAL A 70 -2.48 -7.90 1.03
N THR A 71 -3.80 -8.04 1.00
CA THR A 71 -4.48 -9.29 0.63
C THR A 71 -5.20 -9.07 -0.69
N ALA A 72 -4.87 -9.88 -1.70
CA ALA A 72 -5.58 -9.89 -2.98
C ALA A 72 -6.52 -11.10 -3.05
N GLY A 73 -7.79 -10.84 -3.34
CA GLY A 73 -8.88 -11.81 -3.39
C GLY A 73 -9.56 -11.85 -4.75
N ALA A 74 -10.34 -12.92 -4.97
CA ALA A 74 -10.94 -13.29 -6.25
C ALA A 74 -11.68 -12.15 -6.95
#